data_AF-A0A5B0KQ65-F1
#
_entry.id   AF-A0A5B0KQ65-F1
#
_cell.length_a   1.000
_cell.length_b   1.000
_cell.length_c   1.000
_cell.angle_alpha   90.00
_cell.angle_beta   90.00
_cell.angle_gamma   90.00
#
_symmetry.space_group_name_H-M   'P 1'
#
loop_
_entity.id
_entity.type
_entity.pdbx_description
1 polymer ?
#
loop_
_entity_poly.entity_id
_entity_poly.type
_entity_poly.pdbx_seq_one_letter_code
_entity_poly.pdbx_strand_id
1 'polypeptide(L)'
;MKKSRFSEEQIIGIVLEQEAGRPTAEVCRKHGISEATFLRWKAKYGGLEVSEAKRLKRLFTSLVPARAVLAVWHSDDNNVRPHSGLGSATPIKVATRMLPKAGPGHAPVAINARSGHHMRGLPL
;
A
#
# COMPACT_ATOMS: atom_id res chain seq x y z
N MET A 1 -6.12 22.84 7.47
CA MET A 1 -7.56 22.78 7.12
C MET A 1 -8.33 22.30 8.33
N LYS A 2 -9.43 22.99 8.72
CA LYS A 2 -10.35 22.45 9.72
C LYS A 2 -10.91 21.12 9.21
N LYS A 3 -10.98 20.10 10.06
CA LYS A 3 -11.62 18.82 9.72
C LYS A 3 -13.07 19.12 9.30
N SER A 4 -13.45 18.69 8.11
CA SER A 4 -14.85 18.75 7.65
C SER A 4 -15.71 17.95 8.63
N ARG A 5 -16.93 18.44 8.89
CA ARG A 5 -17.93 17.74 9.71
C ARG A 5 -18.47 16.47 9.01
N PHE A 6 -18.28 16.39 7.70
CA PHE A 6 -18.64 15.25 6.86
C PHE A 6 -17.39 14.50 6.40
N SER A 7 -17.43 13.18 6.50
CA SER A 7 -16.45 12.28 5.86
C SER A 7 -16.58 12.33 4.33
N GLU A 8 -15.54 11.93 3.61
CA GLU A 8 -15.61 11.90 2.14
C GLU A 8 -16.66 10.90 1.65
N GLU A 9 -16.83 9.78 2.35
CA GLU A 9 -17.85 8.78 2.04
C GLU A 9 -19.26 9.37 2.16
N GLN A 10 -19.50 10.18 3.19
CA GLN A 10 -20.76 10.91 3.34
C GLN A 10 -20.96 11.94 2.24
N ILE A 11 -19.90 12.68 1.87
CA ILE A 11 -19.96 13.68 0.80
C ILE A 11 -20.32 13.01 -0.53
N ILE A 12 -19.65 11.90 -0.88
CA ILE A 12 -19.93 11.15 -2.11
C ILE A 12 -21.36 10.61 -2.11
N GLY A 13 -21.84 10.05 -0.99
CA GLY A 13 -23.22 9.58 -0.87
C GLY A 13 -24.25 10.69 -1.10
N ILE A 14 -23.99 11.91 -0.62
CA ILE A 14 -24.85 13.09 -0.84
C ILE A 14 -24.84 13.52 -2.31
N VAL A 15 -23.70 13.44 -3.00
CA VAL A 15 -23.60 13.76 -4.44
C VAL A 15 -24.36 12.72 -5.27
N LEU A 16 -24.17 11.43 -4.99
CA LEU A 16 -24.89 10.34 -5.66
C LEU A 16 -26.40 10.41 -5.45
N GLU A 17 -26.84 10.83 -4.27
CA GLU A 17 -28.26 11.06 -3.97
C GLU A 17 -28.91 12.08 -4.93
N GLN A 18 -28.18 13.14 -5.29
CA GLN A 18 -28.64 14.12 -6.28
C GLN A 18 -28.53 13.56 -7.71
N GLU A 19 -27.46 12.83 -8.04
CA GLU A 19 -27.28 12.18 -9.34
C GLU A 19 -28.36 11.12 -9.62
N ALA A 20 -28.92 10.49 -8.58
CA ALA A 20 -30.08 9.61 -8.65
C ALA A 20 -31.41 10.35 -8.92
N GLY A 21 -31.38 11.67 -9.11
CA GLY A 21 -32.53 12.48 -9.51
C GLY A 21 -33.18 13.30 -8.40
N ARG A 22 -32.67 13.31 -7.16
CA ARG A 22 -33.21 14.21 -6.13
C ARG A 22 -32.87 15.68 -6.42
N PRO A 23 -33.81 16.63 -6.19
CA PRO A 23 -33.52 18.05 -6.34
C PRO A 23 -32.42 18.52 -5.38
N THR A 24 -31.48 19.34 -5.88
CA THR A 24 -30.37 19.88 -5.08
C THR A 24 -30.85 20.59 -3.81
N ALA A 25 -31.94 21.35 -3.89
CA ALA A 25 -32.52 22.08 -2.75
C ALA A 25 -33.00 21.14 -1.63
N GLU A 26 -33.59 20.00 -1.98
CA GLU A 26 -34.05 18.99 -1.02
C GLU A 26 -32.86 18.29 -0.35
N VAL A 27 -31.86 17.90 -1.14
CA VAL A 27 -30.60 17.30 -0.65
C VAL A 27 -29.89 18.26 0.32
N CYS A 28 -29.78 19.54 -0.04
CA CYS A 28 -29.16 20.56 0.80
C CYS A 28 -29.90 20.75 2.13
N ARG A 29 -31.23 20.81 2.10
CA ARG A 29 -32.07 20.95 3.29
C ARG A 29 -31.97 19.72 4.21
N LYS A 30 -32.02 18.52 3.63
CA LYS A 30 -31.95 17.25 4.37
C LYS A 30 -30.63 17.08 5.11
N HIS A 31 -29.52 17.44 4.46
CA HIS A 31 -28.18 17.28 5.03
C HIS A 31 -27.66 18.53 5.77
N GLY A 32 -28.44 19.61 5.81
CA GLY A 32 -28.09 20.85 6.50
C GLY A 32 -26.86 21.53 5.91
N ILE A 33 -26.72 21.50 4.58
CA ILE A 33 -25.60 22.09 3.84
C ILE A 33 -26.10 23.20 2.91
N SER A 34 -25.26 24.19 2.64
CA SER A 34 -25.56 25.20 1.63
C SER A 34 -25.36 24.66 0.22
N GLU A 35 -26.12 25.18 -0.74
CA GLU A 35 -25.99 24.82 -2.15
C GLU A 35 -24.58 25.09 -2.70
N ALA A 36 -23.95 26.20 -2.29
CA ALA A 36 -22.55 26.48 -2.62
C ALA A 36 -21.58 25.39 -2.11
N THR A 37 -21.87 24.78 -0.96
CA THR A 37 -21.08 23.67 -0.43
C THR A 37 -21.29 22.40 -1.26
N PHE A 38 -22.54 22.11 -1.60
CA PHE A 38 -22.88 21.00 -2.46
C PHE A 38 -22.21 21.10 -3.83
N LEU A 39 -22.24 22.27 -4.49
CA LEU A 39 -21.61 22.46 -5.80
C LEU A 39 -20.09 22.25 -5.76
N ARG A 40 -19.41 22.70 -4.69
CA ARG A 40 -17.97 22.41 -4.50
C ARG A 40 -17.71 20.91 -4.35
N TRP A 41 -18.57 20.20 -3.63
CA TRP A 41 -18.45 18.75 -3.50
C TRP A 41 -18.74 18.02 -4.80
N LYS A 42 -19.79 18.42 -5.54
CA LYS A 42 -20.11 17.87 -6.85
C LYS A 42 -18.98 18.07 -7.86
N ALA A 43 -18.32 19.22 -7.87
CA ALA A 43 -17.15 19.45 -8.72
C ALA A 43 -15.96 18.54 -8.36
N LYS A 44 -15.82 18.15 -7.08
CA LYS A 44 -14.70 17.33 -6.59
C LYS A 44 -14.96 15.83 -6.62
N TYR A 45 -16.20 15.42 -6.41
CA TYR A 45 -16.60 14.01 -6.20
C TYR A 45 -17.73 13.55 -7.13
N GLY A 46 -18.21 14.39 -8.05
CA GLY A 46 -19.24 14.02 -9.04
C GLY A 46 -18.76 12.90 -9.96
N GLY A 47 -19.67 11.99 -10.29
CA GLY A 47 -19.36 10.78 -11.07
C GLY A 47 -18.44 9.77 -10.37
N LEU A 48 -18.14 9.97 -9.08
CA LEU A 48 -17.31 9.06 -8.28
C LEU A 48 -18.21 8.17 -7.42
N GLU A 49 -18.08 6.86 -7.54
CA GLU A 49 -18.77 5.91 -6.66
C GLU A 49 -17.98 5.74 -5.33
N VAL A 50 -18.66 5.42 -4.23
CA VAL A 50 -18.05 5.36 -2.89
C VAL A 50 -16.92 4.31 -2.82
N SER A 51 -17.10 3.16 -3.47
CA SER A 51 -16.07 2.12 -3.56
C SER A 51 -14.90 2.54 -4.44
N GLU A 52 -15.14 3.27 -5.53
CA GLU A 52 -14.09 3.87 -6.37
C GLU A 52 -13.25 4.90 -5.60
N ALA A 53 -13.89 5.78 -4.81
CA ALA A 53 -13.17 6.72 -3.96
C ALA A 53 -12.29 6.04 -2.89
N LYS A 54 -12.78 4.93 -2.31
CA LYS A 54 -12.01 4.09 -1.37
C LYS A 54 -10.86 3.37 -2.07
N ARG A 55 -11.05 2.94 -3.31
CA ARG A 55 -10.03 2.27 -4.13
C ARG A 55 -8.92 3.24 -4.52
N LEU A 56 -9.26 4.45 -4.96
CA LEU A 56 -8.30 5.48 -5.35
C LEU A 56 -7.38 5.95 -4.20
N LYS A 57 -7.83 5.85 -2.95
CA LYS A 57 -7.01 6.18 -1.77
C LYS A 57 -5.99 5.11 -1.37
N ARG A 58 -6.11 3.89 -1.88
CA ARG A 58 -5.28 2.77 -1.44
C ARG A 58 -4.44 2.26 -2.60
N LEU A 59 -3.13 2.48 -2.51
CA LEU A 59 -2.14 1.87 -3.41
C LEU A 59 -2.22 0.34 -3.40
N PHE A 60 -2.61 -0.26 -2.26
CA PHE A 60 -2.79 -1.71 -2.11
C PHE A 60 -4.10 -2.03 -1.42
N THR A 61 -4.77 -3.10 -1.85
CA THR A 61 -6.06 -3.55 -1.32
C THR A 61 -5.95 -4.24 0.05
N SER A 62 -4.82 -4.88 0.36
CA SER A 62 -4.52 -5.45 1.67
C SER A 62 -3.00 -5.65 1.85
N LEU A 63 -2.58 -6.09 3.04
CA LEU A 63 -1.16 -6.31 3.38
C LEU A 63 -0.52 -7.44 2.54
N VAL A 64 -1.30 -8.46 2.16
CA VAL A 64 -0.81 -9.61 1.38
C VAL A 64 -0.30 -9.20 -0.01
N PRO A 65 -1.08 -8.55 -0.89
CA PRO A 65 -0.59 -8.08 -2.18
C PRO A 65 0.50 -7.01 -2.05
N ALA A 66 0.45 -6.16 -1.02
CA ALA A 66 1.52 -5.21 -0.75
C ALA A 66 2.86 -5.92 -0.49
N ARG A 67 2.86 -6.94 0.38
CA ARG A 67 4.06 -7.75 0.67
C ARG A 67 4.56 -8.50 -0.57
N ALA A 68 3.67 -9.02 -1.40
CA ALA A 68 4.06 -9.70 -2.63
C ALA A 68 4.79 -8.76 -3.60
N VAL A 69 4.23 -7.57 -3.87
CA VAL A 69 4.85 -6.57 -4.74
C VAL A 69 6.20 -6.11 -4.18
N LEU A 70 6.27 -5.87 -2.86
CA LEU A 70 7.52 -5.48 -2.21
C LEU A 70 8.58 -6.58 -2.24
N ALA A 71 8.19 -7.85 -2.10
CA ALA A 71 9.12 -8.98 -2.17
C ALA A 71 9.73 -9.12 -3.57
N VAL A 72 8.91 -8.95 -4.61
CA VAL A 72 9.38 -8.95 -6.01
C VAL A 72 10.36 -7.80 -6.24
N TRP A 73 10.00 -6.58 -5.84
CA TRP A 73 10.87 -5.41 -5.96
C TRP A 73 12.18 -5.59 -5.19
N HIS A 74 12.13 -6.08 -3.95
CA HIS A 74 13.30 -6.32 -3.11
C HIS A 74 14.24 -7.38 -3.72
N SER A 75 13.69 -8.42 -4.35
CA SER A 75 14.49 -9.41 -5.05
C SER A 75 15.15 -8.84 -6.30
N ASP A 76 14.44 -8.04 -7.09
CA ASP A 76 14.99 -7.36 -8.26
C ASP A 76 16.14 -6.43 -7.84
N ASP A 77 15.90 -5.56 -6.85
CA ASP A 77 16.88 -4.58 -6.39
C ASP A 77 18.16 -5.23 -5.84
N ASN A 78 18.02 -6.27 -5.02
CA ASN A 78 19.16 -6.94 -4.40
C ASN A 78 19.89 -7.91 -5.33
N ASN A 79 19.23 -8.49 -6.32
CA ASN A 79 19.84 -9.57 -7.10
C ASN A 79 20.06 -9.23 -8.57
N VAL A 80 19.17 -8.46 -9.19
CA VAL A 80 19.09 -8.34 -10.65
C VAL A 80 19.48 -6.94 -11.12
N ARG A 81 19.08 -5.90 -10.39
CA ARG A 81 19.30 -4.51 -10.76
C ARG A 81 20.77 -4.14 -10.64
N PRO A 82 21.41 -3.63 -11.71
CA PRO A 82 22.76 -3.08 -11.62
C PRO A 82 22.80 -1.77 -10.84
N HIS A 83 23.80 -1.58 -9.99
CA HIS A 83 23.97 -0.36 -9.19
C HIS A 83 25.26 0.36 -9.58
N SER A 84 25.20 1.69 -9.72
CA SER A 84 26.34 2.52 -10.09
C SER A 84 27.49 2.47 -9.06
N GLY A 85 27.16 2.38 -7.76
CA GLY A 85 28.13 2.18 -6.68
C GLY A 85 28.87 0.84 -6.74
N LEU A 86 28.38 -0.11 -7.53
CA LEU A 86 29.03 -1.40 -7.81
C LEU A 86 29.70 -1.44 -9.19
N GLY A 87 29.92 -0.28 -9.82
CA GLY A 87 30.46 -0.20 -11.17
C GLY A 87 29.51 -0.76 -12.23
N SER A 88 28.20 -0.55 -12.04
CA SER A 88 27.13 -1.12 -12.88
C SER A 88 27.08 -2.65 -12.87
N ALA A 89 27.57 -3.28 -11.80
CA ALA A 89 27.38 -4.69 -11.53
C ALA A 89 26.10 -4.92 -10.69
N THR A 90 25.53 -6.12 -10.77
CA THR A 90 24.43 -6.55 -9.89
C THR A 90 24.98 -6.95 -8.51
N PRO A 91 24.23 -6.77 -7.41
CA PRO A 91 24.76 -7.07 -6.09
C PRO A 91 25.02 -8.56 -5.89
N ILE A 92 24.21 -9.46 -6.49
CA ILE A 92 24.48 -10.90 -6.44
C ILE A 92 25.82 -11.27 -7.10
N LYS A 93 26.21 -10.59 -8.18
CA LYS A 93 27.48 -10.83 -8.87
C LYS A 93 28.66 -10.39 -8.00
N VAL A 94 28.51 -9.27 -7.30
CA VAL A 94 29.52 -8.80 -6.35
C VAL A 94 29.60 -9.72 -5.13
N ALA A 95 28.46 -10.12 -4.55
CA ALA A 95 28.40 -11.03 -3.41
C ALA A 95 29.02 -12.40 -3.74
N THR A 96 28.72 -12.96 -4.92
CA THR A 96 29.30 -14.23 -5.38
C THR A 96 30.82 -14.15 -5.53
N ARG A 97 31.38 -13.00 -5.92
CA ARG A 97 32.83 -12.78 -5.99
C ARG A 97 33.48 -12.74 -4.60
N MET A 98 32.74 -12.36 -3.56
CA MET A 98 33.24 -12.26 -2.18
C MET A 98 33.13 -13.58 -1.40
N LEU A 99 32.43 -14.59 -1.94
CA LEU A 99 32.40 -15.91 -1.32
C LEU A 99 33.79 -16.57 -1.37
N PRO A 100 34.28 -17.15 -0.26
CA PRO A 100 35.51 -17.91 -0.29
C PRO A 100 35.36 -19.06 -1.29
N LYS A 101 36.32 -19.21 -2.21
CA LYS A 101 36.34 -20.37 -3.11
C LYS A 101 36.40 -21.62 -2.24
N ALA A 102 35.39 -22.48 -2.35
CA ALA A 102 35.44 -23.81 -1.75
C ALA A 102 36.62 -24.55 -2.40
N GLY A 103 37.76 -24.59 -1.71
CA GLY A 103 38.87 -25.46 -2.07
C GLY A 103 38.46 -26.92 -1.85
N PRO A 104 39.08 -27.87 -2.56
CA PRO A 104 38.81 -29.29 -2.35
C PRO A 104 39.37 -29.67 -0.97
N GLY A 105 38.52 -29.79 0.06
CA GLY A 105 39.03 -30.29 1.35
C GLY A 105 38.18 -30.12 2.60
N HIS A 106 37.06 -29.40 2.61
CA HIS A 106 36.25 -29.27 3.83
C HIS A 106 34.82 -29.68 3.55
N ALA A 107 34.49 -30.92 3.90
CA ALA A 107 33.10 -31.37 3.96
C ALA A 107 32.33 -30.45 4.93
N PRO A 108 31.09 -30.04 4.61
CA PRO A 108 30.30 -29.25 5.53
C PRO A 108 30.03 -30.10 6.78
N VAL A 109 30.54 -29.64 7.93
CA VAL A 109 30.14 -30.22 9.22
C VAL A 109 28.66 -29.93 9.37
N ALA A 110 27.84 -30.99 9.37
CA ALA A 110 26.43 -30.89 9.63
C ALA A 110 26.24 -30.28 11.04
N ILE A 111 25.77 -29.04 11.09
CA ILE A 111 25.33 -28.42 12.34
C ILE A 111 24.02 -29.10 12.69
N ASN A 112 24.08 -30.11 13.56
CA ASN A 112 22.90 -30.78 14.08
C ASN A 112 22.04 -29.75 14.82
N ALA A 113 20.88 -29.41 14.27
CA ALA A 113 19.89 -28.54 14.89
C ALA A 113 19.30 -29.25 16.13
N ARG A 114 19.93 -29.04 17.29
CA ARG A 114 19.33 -29.34 18.59
C ARG A 114 19.68 -28.23 19.59
N SER A 115 18.97 -27.13 19.51
CA SER A 115 18.67 -26.29 20.67
C SER A 115 17.39 -25.52 20.43
N GLY A 116 16.30 -26.04 21.00
CA GLY A 116 15.04 -25.32 21.09
C GLY A 116 15.22 -24.11 22.02
N HIS A 117 15.13 -22.91 21.46
CA HIS A 117 15.00 -21.70 22.26
C HIS A 117 13.51 -21.40 22.47
N HIS A 118 13.15 -21.42 23.75
CA HIS A 118 11.90 -20.97 24.35
C HIS A 118 11.34 -19.69 23.68
N MET A 119 10.14 -19.82 23.12
CA MET A 119 9.26 -18.68 22.81
C MET A 119 8.70 -18.14 24.13
N ARG A 120 9.23 -17.02 24.62
CA ARG A 120 8.58 -16.23 25.68
C ARG A 120 7.80 -15.07 25.07
N GLY A 121 6.47 -15.20 25.14
CA GLY A 121 5.42 -14.19 25.27
C GLY A 121 5.59 -12.81 24.64
N LEU A 122 4.72 -12.50 23.67
CA LEU A 122 4.27 -11.14 23.35
C LEU A 122 2.86 -10.98 23.93
N PRO A 123 2.56 -9.95 24.75
CA PRO A 123 1.21 -9.68 25.21
C PRO A 123 0.41 -8.91 24.14
N LEU A 124 -0.91 -9.12 24.17
CA LEU A 124 -1.94 -8.46 23.36
C LEU A 124 -2.07 -6.97 23.68
#